data_AF-A0A0G4GZ70-F1
#
_entry.id   AF-A0A0G4GZ70-F1
#
_cell.length_a   1.000
_cell.length_b   1.000
_cell.length_c   1.000
_cell.angle_alpha   90.00
_cell.angle_beta   90.00
_cell.angle_gamma   90.00
#
_symmetry.space_group_name_H-M   'P 1'
#
loop_
_entity.id
_entity.type
_entity.pdbx_description
1 polymer ?
#
loop_
_entity_poly.entity_id
_entity_poly.type
_entity_poly.pdbx_seq_one_letter_code
_entity_poly.pdbx_strand_id
1 'polypeptide(L)'
;MQILYKDIYDTSDKNRVLDVNPTDTIEKVKAKIRHNEGLPRHQVKLLLRPAYRWFELKDGRSLKDCRIGHMSTLEVAVKWLSEQQMDGDLRLLRVELEDVQSQLATAASQLGRQEELTAAVIEAMEKHLDEERAKHAKAEAESNKRRGEKGMMSACVVCYDAPLEVVLMPCRHLCLCSGCFEELKEHDGGRLLCPICRNQCDTELSGPVY
;
A
#
# COMPACT_ATOMS: atom_id res chain seq x y z
N MET A 1 -43.42 36.15 5.55
CA MET A 1 -43.04 35.85 6.95
C MET A 1 -42.22 34.58 6.96
N GLN A 2 -41.26 34.47 7.88
CA GLN A 2 -40.42 33.28 7.98
C GLN A 2 -40.95 32.36 9.07
N ILE A 3 -40.98 31.07 8.76
CA ILE A 3 -41.25 29.99 9.72
C ILE A 3 -40.08 29.01 9.70
N LEU A 4 -39.88 28.31 10.80
CA LEU A 4 -38.90 27.23 10.89
C LEU A 4 -39.62 25.91 10.73
N TYR A 5 -38.99 24.94 10.08
CA TYR A 5 -39.46 23.56 10.13
C TYR A 5 -38.32 22.59 10.39
N LYS A 6 -38.66 21.46 11.01
CA LYS A 6 -37.73 20.37 11.33
C LYS A 6 -38.37 19.04 10.97
N ASP A 7 -37.61 18.16 10.32
CA ASP A 7 -38.06 16.78 10.11
C ASP A 7 -37.91 15.98 11.42
N ILE A 8 -38.93 15.23 11.81
CA ILE A 8 -38.87 14.38 13.00
C ILE A 8 -37.94 13.17 12.84
N TYR A 9 -37.57 12.81 11.60
CA TYR A 9 -36.67 11.70 11.30
C TYR A 9 -35.22 12.14 11.10
N ASP A 10 -34.97 13.43 10.91
CA ASP A 10 -33.61 13.95 10.81
C ASP A 10 -33.01 14.00 12.23
N THR A 11 -31.98 13.19 12.46
CA THR A 11 -31.19 13.19 13.70
C THR A 11 -30.39 14.48 13.89
N SER A 12 -30.30 15.30 12.84
CA SER A 12 -29.78 16.65 12.90
C SER A 12 -30.87 17.58 13.46
N ASP A 13 -30.64 18.20 14.62
CA ASP A 13 -31.50 19.26 15.18
C ASP A 13 -31.40 20.59 14.38
N LYS A 14 -31.44 20.49 13.05
CA LYS A 14 -31.25 21.59 12.13
C LYS A 14 -32.61 22.16 11.73
N ASN A 15 -32.88 23.37 12.19
CA ASN A 15 -34.06 24.12 11.78
C ASN A 15 -33.84 24.69 10.38
N ARG A 16 -34.79 24.44 9.47
CA ARG A 16 -34.79 24.98 8.11
C ARG A 16 -35.75 26.15 8.03
N VAL A 17 -35.34 27.23 7.36
CA VAL A 17 -36.16 28.45 7.20
C VAL A 17 -37.04 28.32 5.96
N LEU A 18 -38.32 28.66 6.08
CA LEU A 18 -39.25 28.70 4.96
C LEU A 18 -40.00 30.04 4.90
N ASP A 19 -39.97 30.67 3.72
CA ASP A 19 -40.73 31.88 3.43
C ASP A 19 -42.17 31.58 3.00
N VAL A 20 -43.12 31.97 3.86
CA VAL A 20 -44.56 31.76 3.68
C VAL A 20 -45.33 33.06 3.89
N ASN A 21 -46.53 33.16 3.33
CA ASN A 21 -47.45 34.27 3.62
C ASN A 21 -48.47 33.85 4.68
N PRO A 22 -48.93 34.75 5.57
CA PRO A 22 -49.93 34.41 6.60
C PRO A 22 -51.28 33.95 6.02
N THR A 23 -51.57 34.31 4.77
CA THR A 23 -52.75 33.87 4.02
C THR A 23 -52.53 32.57 3.24
N ASP A 24 -51.31 32.01 3.24
CA ASP A 24 -51.05 30.73 2.57
C ASP A 24 -51.80 29.60 3.28
N THR A 25 -52.35 28.69 2.47
CA THR A 25 -52.99 27.47 2.96
C THR A 25 -51.94 26.44 3.33
N ILE A 26 -52.29 25.52 4.23
CA ILE A 26 -51.41 24.40 4.60
C ILE A 26 -50.98 23.57 3.38
N GLU A 27 -51.85 23.42 2.38
CA GLU A 27 -51.52 22.75 1.13
C GLU A 27 -50.41 23.45 0.33
N LYS A 28 -50.39 24.79 0.30
CA LYS A 28 -49.30 25.55 -0.33
C LYS A 28 -47.99 25.42 0.45
N VAL A 29 -48.06 25.41 1.78
CA VAL A 29 -46.89 25.19 2.65
C VAL A 29 -46.32 23.77 2.45
N LYS A 30 -47.19 22.75 2.37
CA LYS A 30 -46.85 21.37 1.96
C LYS A 30 -46.08 21.35 0.65
N ALA A 31 -46.60 22.06 -0.35
CA ALA A 31 -45.99 22.11 -1.67
C ALA A 31 -44.61 22.77 -1.66
N LYS A 32 -44.42 23.84 -0.88
CA LYS A 32 -43.14 24.53 -0.75
C LYS A 32 -42.09 23.67 0.00
N ILE A 33 -42.46 23.05 1.11
CA ILE A 33 -41.56 22.14 1.85
C ILE A 33 -41.15 20.97 0.95
N ARG A 34 -42.12 20.39 0.21
CA ARG A 34 -41.84 19.33 -0.76
C ARG A 34 -40.85 19.77 -1.85
N HIS A 35 -40.97 21.00 -2.33
CA HIS A 35 -40.06 21.53 -3.35
C HIS A 35 -38.65 21.75 -2.81
N ASN A 36 -38.50 22.26 -1.59
CA ASN A 36 -37.21 22.50 -0.96
C ASN A 36 -36.49 21.20 -0.57
N GLU A 37 -37.23 20.16 -0.15
CA GLU A 37 -36.67 18.85 0.21
C GLU A 37 -36.54 17.89 -0.99
N GLY A 38 -37.09 18.24 -2.16
CA GLY A 38 -37.03 17.39 -3.36
C GLY A 38 -37.87 16.10 -3.27
N LEU A 39 -38.95 16.07 -2.48
CA LEU A 39 -39.69 14.84 -2.17
C LEU A 39 -40.77 14.49 -3.23
N PRO A 40 -40.95 13.19 -3.58
CA PRO A 40 -41.90 12.76 -4.62
C PRO A 40 -43.38 13.00 -4.22
N ARG A 41 -44.20 13.37 -5.23
CA ARG A 41 -45.54 14.03 -5.13
C ARG A 41 -46.65 13.37 -4.27
N HIS A 42 -46.45 12.21 -3.67
CA HIS A 42 -47.55 11.29 -3.36
C HIS A 42 -47.70 10.96 -1.87
N GLN A 43 -46.72 11.31 -1.01
CA GLN A 43 -46.75 10.91 0.39
C GLN A 43 -46.10 11.90 1.36
N VAL A 44 -46.77 13.02 1.61
CA VAL A 44 -46.38 13.92 2.70
C VAL A 44 -47.63 14.25 3.53
N LYS A 45 -47.68 13.77 4.78
CA LYS A 45 -48.67 14.20 5.78
C LYS A 45 -48.01 15.14 6.78
N LEU A 46 -48.18 16.46 6.64
CA LEU A 46 -47.74 17.38 7.68
C LEU A 46 -48.58 17.17 8.94
N LEU A 47 -47.96 16.64 9.98
CA LEU A 47 -48.40 16.78 11.35
C LEU A 47 -47.82 18.09 11.87
N LEU A 48 -48.60 18.84 12.63
CA LEU A 48 -48.13 20.06 13.25
C LEU A 48 -48.20 19.92 14.76
N ARG A 49 -47.09 20.23 15.42
CA ARG A 49 -46.99 20.24 16.89
C ARG A 49 -46.74 21.65 17.39
N PRO A 50 -47.77 22.52 17.43
CA PRO A 50 -47.57 23.93 17.77
C PRO A 50 -47.24 24.17 19.26
N ALA A 51 -47.59 23.25 20.16
CA ALA A 51 -47.18 23.26 21.58
C ALA A 51 -47.76 22.03 22.30
N TYR A 52 -47.11 20.86 22.25
CA TYR A 52 -47.46 19.66 23.06
C TYR A 52 -48.57 18.69 22.57
N ARG A 53 -49.13 18.82 21.35
CA ARG A 53 -50.02 17.78 20.76
C ARG A 53 -49.83 17.68 19.25
N TRP A 54 -49.79 16.45 18.73
CA TRP A 54 -49.82 16.18 17.29
C TRP A 54 -51.20 16.57 16.75
N PHE A 55 -51.24 17.58 15.89
CA PHE A 55 -52.46 18.02 15.24
C PHE A 55 -52.29 17.86 13.73
N GLU A 56 -53.00 16.89 13.14
CA GLU A 56 -53.03 16.72 11.69
C GLU A 56 -53.73 17.94 11.08
N LEU A 57 -52.96 18.82 10.41
CA LEU A 57 -53.57 19.91 9.68
C LEU A 57 -54.22 19.38 8.41
N LYS A 58 -55.55 19.32 8.46
CA LYS A 58 -56.40 19.09 7.30
C LYS A 58 -56.18 20.20 6.27
N ASP A 59 -56.13 19.80 5.02
CA ASP A 59 -56.02 20.72 3.89
C ASP A 59 -57.24 21.65 3.86
N GLY A 60 -57.00 22.95 3.70
CA GLY A 60 -58.05 23.99 3.66
C GLY A 60 -57.99 25.07 4.76
N ARG A 61 -57.16 24.93 5.79
CA ARG A 61 -56.93 26.02 6.78
C ARG A 61 -55.79 26.95 6.33
N SER A 62 -55.85 28.22 6.68
CA SER A 62 -54.75 29.17 6.47
C SER A 62 -53.79 29.20 7.66
N LEU A 63 -52.54 29.63 7.45
CA LEU A 63 -51.57 29.81 8.53
C LEU A 63 -52.05 30.80 9.61
N LYS A 64 -52.81 31.83 9.21
CA LYS A 64 -53.45 32.80 10.10
C LYS A 64 -54.51 32.14 11.00
N ASP A 65 -55.32 31.23 10.45
CA ASP A 65 -56.33 30.49 11.22
C ASP A 65 -55.70 29.54 12.25
N CYS A 66 -54.49 29.06 11.94
CA CYS A 66 -53.69 28.22 12.83
C CYS A 66 -52.87 29.00 13.86
N ARG A 67 -52.98 30.33 13.91
CA ARG A 67 -52.21 31.23 14.81
C ARG A 67 -50.69 31.04 14.70
N ILE A 68 -50.19 30.70 13.51
CA ILE A 68 -48.76 30.52 13.26
C ILE A 68 -48.14 31.89 12.96
N GLY A 69 -47.12 32.25 13.73
CA GLY A 69 -46.46 33.55 13.66
C GLY A 69 -45.08 33.49 13.00
N HIS A 70 -44.40 34.64 13.01
CA HIS A 70 -42.99 34.73 12.60
C HIS A 70 -42.11 33.86 13.50
N MET A 71 -41.19 33.08 12.92
CA MET A 71 -40.25 32.19 13.60
C MET A 71 -40.88 31.06 14.41
N SER A 72 -42.14 30.71 14.13
CA SER A 72 -42.75 29.50 14.70
C SER A 72 -42.08 28.25 14.11
N THR A 73 -41.73 27.28 14.96
CA THR A 73 -41.11 26.00 14.55
C THR A 73 -42.19 24.95 14.29
N LEU A 74 -42.17 24.36 13.10
CA LEU A 74 -43.07 23.29 12.68
C LEU A 74 -42.30 21.98 12.57
N GLU A 75 -42.58 21.02 13.43
CA GLU A 75 -42.11 19.65 13.24
C GLU A 75 -42.92 19.01 12.11
N VAL A 76 -42.25 18.38 11.14
CA VAL A 76 -42.83 17.78 9.95
C VAL A 76 -42.56 16.28 9.97
N ALA A 77 -43.62 15.49 9.83
CA ALA A 77 -43.53 14.04 9.69
C ALA A 77 -43.70 13.64 8.22
N VAL A 78 -42.63 13.20 7.56
CA VAL A 78 -42.76 12.60 6.23
C VAL A 78 -43.07 11.12 6.40
N LYS A 79 -44.31 10.70 6.11
CA LYS A 79 -44.64 9.27 6.02
C LYS A 79 -44.08 8.75 4.70
N TRP A 80 -43.00 7.97 4.75
CA TRP A 80 -42.50 7.25 3.58
C TRP A 80 -43.56 6.25 3.07
N LEU A 81 -43.63 6.09 1.74
CA LEU A 81 -44.44 5.11 1.01
C LEU A 81 -44.28 3.71 1.61
N SER A 82 -45.30 3.35 2.41
CA SER A 82 -45.60 2.05 3.02
C SER A 82 -44.42 1.33 3.68
N GLU A 83 -44.64 0.92 4.93
CA GLU A 83 -43.82 -0.08 5.64
C GLU A 83 -43.49 -1.31 4.76
N GLN A 84 -44.32 -1.63 3.75
CA GLN A 84 -44.12 -2.75 2.83
C GLN A 84 -43.09 -2.49 1.71
N GLN A 85 -42.90 -1.26 1.23
CA GLN A 85 -41.93 -0.96 0.16
C GLN A 85 -40.51 -0.81 0.72
N MET A 86 -40.37 -0.14 1.87
CA MET A 86 -39.08 -0.01 2.57
C MET A 86 -38.59 -1.37 3.08
N ASP A 87 -39.48 -2.23 3.59
CA ASP A 87 -39.13 -3.59 4.02
C ASP A 87 -38.70 -4.47 2.83
N GLY A 88 -39.23 -4.26 1.62
CA GLY A 88 -38.76 -4.93 0.40
C GLY A 88 -37.33 -4.56 0.03
N ASP A 89 -37.04 -3.26 -0.08
CA ASP A 89 -35.72 -2.76 -0.48
C ASP A 89 -34.66 -2.97 0.63
N LEU A 90 -35.04 -2.82 1.92
CA LEU A 90 -34.16 -3.18 3.05
C LEU A 90 -33.93 -4.69 3.17
N ARG A 91 -34.89 -5.55 2.79
CA ARG A 91 -34.68 -7.01 2.75
C ARG A 91 -33.74 -7.40 1.62
N LEU A 92 -33.88 -6.80 0.44
CA LEU A 92 -32.97 -7.01 -0.68
C LEU A 92 -31.54 -6.60 -0.31
N LEU A 93 -31.36 -5.38 0.22
CA LEU A 93 -30.06 -4.92 0.70
C LEU A 93 -29.49 -5.78 1.83
N ARG A 94 -30.36 -6.36 2.69
CA ARG A 94 -29.92 -7.30 3.73
C ARG A 94 -29.41 -8.61 3.13
N VAL A 95 -30.12 -9.17 2.15
CA VAL A 95 -29.69 -10.39 1.45
C VAL A 95 -28.39 -10.14 0.70
N GLU A 96 -28.24 -9.00 0.04
CA GLU A 96 -26.99 -8.59 -0.61
C GLU A 96 -25.86 -8.41 0.42
N LEU A 97 -26.14 -7.82 1.58
CA LEU A 97 -25.15 -7.66 2.64
C LEU A 97 -24.72 -9.01 3.24
N GLU A 98 -25.66 -9.93 3.45
CA GLU A 98 -25.39 -11.29 3.91
C GLU A 98 -24.55 -12.08 2.89
N ASP A 99 -24.84 -11.92 1.59
CA ASP A 99 -24.03 -12.53 0.52
C ASP A 99 -22.61 -11.94 0.48
N VAL A 100 -22.48 -10.62 0.54
CA VAL A 100 -21.17 -9.94 0.61
C VAL A 100 -20.38 -10.36 1.85
N GLN A 101 -21.03 -10.51 3.01
CA GLN A 101 -20.39 -11.01 4.23
C GLN A 101 -19.92 -12.46 4.09
N SER A 102 -20.73 -13.31 3.45
CA SER A 102 -20.37 -14.71 3.17
C SER A 102 -19.19 -14.81 2.21
N GLN A 103 -19.18 -14.00 1.14
CA GLN A 103 -18.07 -13.87 0.21
C GLN A 103 -16.80 -13.40 0.93
N LEU A 104 -16.91 -12.40 1.80
CA LEU A 104 -15.78 -11.89 2.59
C LEU A 104 -15.21 -12.95 3.53
N ALA A 105 -16.06 -13.72 4.22
CA ALA A 105 -15.63 -14.81 5.09
C ALA A 105 -14.91 -15.92 4.31
N THR A 106 -15.40 -16.24 3.11
CA THR A 106 -14.76 -17.22 2.21
C THR A 106 -13.41 -16.71 1.72
N ALA A 107 -13.33 -15.45 1.30
CA ALA A 107 -12.09 -14.81 0.86
C ALA A 107 -11.04 -14.75 1.99
N ALA A 108 -11.45 -14.41 3.22
CA ALA A 108 -10.57 -14.41 4.38
C ALA A 108 -10.00 -15.81 4.66
N SER A 109 -10.82 -16.85 4.54
CA SER A 109 -10.39 -18.24 4.71
C SER A 109 -9.42 -18.69 3.61
N GLN A 110 -9.62 -18.22 2.37
CA GLN A 110 -8.70 -18.49 1.25
C GLN A 110 -7.36 -17.77 1.44
N LEU A 111 -7.38 -16.52 1.90
CA LEU A 111 -6.18 -15.74 2.18
C LEU A 111 -5.33 -16.40 3.27
N GLY A 112 -5.93 -16.85 4.37
CA GLY A 112 -5.20 -17.59 5.41
C GLY A 112 -4.53 -18.87 4.88
N ARG A 113 -5.21 -19.64 4.02
CA ARG A 113 -4.59 -20.80 3.35
C ARG A 113 -3.46 -20.42 2.40
N GLN A 114 -3.59 -19.30 1.69
CA GLN A 114 -2.52 -18.80 0.83
C GLN A 114 -1.31 -18.35 1.65
N GLU A 115 -1.51 -17.65 2.77
CA GLU A 115 -0.45 -17.25 3.68
C GLU A 115 0.33 -18.47 4.20
N GLU A 116 -0.36 -19.51 4.67
CA GLU A 116 0.28 -20.77 5.10
C GLU A 116 1.09 -21.45 3.98
N LEU A 117 0.52 -21.55 2.78
CA LEU A 117 1.21 -22.12 1.62
C LEU A 117 2.43 -21.27 1.22
N THR A 118 2.32 -19.95 1.22
CA THR A 118 3.45 -19.07 0.89
C THR A 118 4.54 -19.13 1.95
N ALA A 119 4.20 -19.21 3.24
CA ALA A 119 5.16 -19.39 4.32
C ALA A 119 5.92 -20.72 4.15
N ALA A 120 5.22 -21.82 3.85
CA ALA A 120 5.84 -23.12 3.60
C ALA A 120 6.78 -23.10 2.37
N VAL A 121 6.40 -22.40 1.30
CA VAL A 121 7.25 -22.24 0.11
C VAL A 121 8.50 -21.43 0.43
N ILE A 122 8.38 -20.34 1.20
CA ILE A 122 9.53 -19.52 1.64
C ILE A 122 10.49 -20.37 2.48
N GLU A 123 9.98 -21.11 3.47
CA GLU A 123 10.80 -21.98 4.32
C GLU A 123 11.55 -23.05 3.51
N ALA A 124 10.88 -23.68 2.54
CA ALA A 124 11.50 -24.65 1.64
C ALA A 124 12.60 -24.01 0.78
N MET A 125 12.39 -22.78 0.32
CA MET A 125 13.36 -22.05 -0.50
C MET A 125 14.57 -21.59 0.31
N GLU A 126 14.39 -21.14 1.54
CA GLU A 126 15.48 -20.79 2.47
C GLU A 126 16.36 -22.01 2.77
N LYS A 127 15.75 -23.16 3.05
CA LYS A 127 16.48 -24.41 3.25
C LYS A 127 17.32 -24.80 2.03
N HIS A 128 16.75 -24.68 0.84
CA HIS A 128 17.49 -24.96 -0.40
C HIS A 128 18.67 -23.99 -0.60
N LEU A 129 18.49 -22.71 -0.29
CA LEU A 129 19.57 -21.72 -0.35
C LEU A 129 20.69 -22.04 0.65
N ASP A 130 20.37 -22.48 1.86
CA ASP A 130 21.36 -22.87 2.86
C ASP A 130 22.10 -24.16 2.48
N GLU A 131 21.41 -25.13 1.88
CA GLU A 131 22.03 -26.33 1.32
C GLU A 131 23.01 -25.97 0.19
N GLU A 132 22.62 -25.09 -0.73
CA GLU A 132 23.51 -24.61 -1.80
C GLU A 132 24.70 -23.81 -1.25
N ARG A 133 24.48 -22.91 -0.28
CA ARG A 133 25.57 -22.19 0.40
C ARG A 133 26.53 -23.14 1.10
N ALA A 134 26.04 -24.19 1.75
CA ALA A 134 26.88 -25.20 2.39
C ALA A 134 27.70 -26.00 1.35
N LYS A 135 27.12 -26.32 0.19
CA LYS A 135 27.85 -26.94 -0.92
C LYS A 135 28.94 -26.00 -1.45
N HIS A 136 28.62 -24.73 -1.68
CA HIS A 136 29.58 -23.71 -2.12
C HIS A 136 30.71 -23.51 -1.10
N ALA A 137 30.40 -23.38 0.19
CA ALA A 137 31.40 -23.24 1.24
C ALA A 137 32.32 -24.48 1.35
N LYS A 138 31.78 -25.69 1.17
CA LYS A 138 32.59 -26.92 1.11
C LYS A 138 33.48 -26.96 -0.12
N ALA A 139 32.95 -26.58 -1.29
CA ALA A 139 33.73 -26.50 -2.52
C ALA A 139 34.85 -25.44 -2.43
N GLU A 140 34.56 -24.28 -1.84
CA GLU A 140 35.55 -23.24 -1.56
C GLU A 140 36.59 -23.71 -0.55
N ALA A 141 36.20 -24.38 0.54
CA ALA A 141 37.14 -24.92 1.53
C ALA A 141 38.05 -26.01 0.94
N GLU A 142 37.52 -26.88 0.08
CA GLU A 142 38.32 -27.87 -0.66
C GLU A 142 39.27 -27.21 -1.65
N SER A 143 38.82 -26.19 -2.39
CA SER A 143 39.67 -25.40 -3.29
C SER A 143 40.76 -24.67 -2.53
N ASN A 144 40.41 -24.03 -1.40
CA ASN A 144 41.35 -23.30 -0.56
C ASN A 144 42.29 -24.23 0.21
N LYS A 145 41.91 -25.48 0.49
CA LYS A 145 42.81 -26.51 1.02
C LYS A 145 43.83 -26.96 -0.03
N ARG A 146 43.39 -27.17 -1.28
CA ARG A 146 44.31 -27.40 -2.42
C ARG A 146 45.24 -26.20 -2.65
N ARG A 147 44.77 -24.98 -2.39
CA ARG A 147 45.56 -23.75 -2.46
C ARG A 147 46.45 -23.54 -1.22
N GLY A 148 46.04 -24.00 -0.03
CA GLY A 148 46.80 -23.86 1.22
C GLY A 148 47.99 -24.80 1.34
N GLU A 149 47.93 -25.99 0.71
CA GLU A 149 49.09 -26.87 0.54
C GLU A 149 50.09 -26.32 -0.51
N LYS A 150 49.67 -25.37 -1.36
CA LYS A 150 50.53 -24.56 -2.25
C LYS A 150 50.60 -23.11 -1.75
N GLY A 151 51.35 -22.88 -0.67
CA GLY A 151 51.47 -21.62 0.06
C GLY A 151 51.15 -20.32 -0.69
N MET A 152 50.32 -19.48 -0.05
CA MET A 152 49.92 -18.11 -0.43
C MET A 152 51.09 -17.13 -0.70
N MET A 153 52.35 -17.58 -0.58
CA MET A 153 53.55 -16.78 -0.83
C MET A 153 54.41 -17.33 -1.98
N SER A 154 53.89 -18.29 -2.78
CA SER A 154 54.63 -18.89 -3.89
C SER A 154 53.99 -18.70 -5.27
N ALA A 155 52.96 -17.87 -5.41
CA ALA A 155 52.32 -17.60 -6.71
C ALA A 155 52.66 -16.20 -7.26
N CYS A 156 52.76 -16.08 -8.58
CA CYS A 156 53.03 -14.84 -9.31
C CYS A 156 52.00 -13.76 -9.00
N VAL A 157 52.46 -12.54 -8.72
CA VAL A 157 51.59 -11.41 -8.37
C VAL A 157 50.81 -10.83 -9.55
N VAL A 158 51.12 -11.27 -10.78
CA VAL A 158 50.45 -10.82 -12.02
C VAL A 158 49.33 -11.78 -12.39
N CYS A 159 49.64 -13.08 -12.53
CA CYS A 159 48.66 -14.07 -12.96
C CYS A 159 47.97 -14.83 -11.82
N TYR A 160 48.47 -14.74 -10.58
CA TYR A 160 47.94 -15.42 -9.38
C TYR A 160 47.87 -16.96 -9.45
N ASP A 161 48.40 -17.57 -10.52
CA ASP A 161 48.25 -18.99 -10.85
C ASP A 161 49.57 -19.76 -10.92
N ALA A 162 50.62 -19.15 -11.50
CA ALA A 162 51.92 -19.80 -11.71
C ALA A 162 52.88 -19.61 -10.52
N PRO A 163 53.82 -20.53 -10.28
CA PRO A 163 54.78 -20.40 -9.19
C PRO A 163 55.77 -19.24 -9.41
N LEU A 164 56.33 -18.71 -8.32
CA LEU A 164 57.37 -17.70 -8.34
C LEU A 164 58.72 -18.30 -8.72
N GLU A 165 59.28 -17.84 -9.82
CA GLU A 165 60.56 -18.35 -10.37
C GLU A 165 61.58 -17.23 -10.60
N VAL A 166 61.11 -15.99 -10.79
CA VAL A 166 61.95 -14.88 -11.25
C VAL A 166 62.28 -13.91 -10.13
N VAL A 167 63.58 -13.64 -9.94
CA VAL A 167 64.09 -12.58 -9.06
C VAL A 167 64.41 -11.34 -9.88
N LEU A 168 63.87 -10.21 -9.43
CA LEU A 168 64.12 -8.91 -10.03
C LEU A 168 65.29 -8.19 -9.36
N MET A 169 66.28 -7.77 -10.14
CA MET A 169 67.45 -7.03 -9.69
C MET A 169 67.33 -5.54 -10.03
N PRO A 170 67.77 -4.60 -9.16
CA PRO A 170 68.53 -4.82 -7.91
C PRO A 170 67.66 -5.02 -6.65
N CYS A 171 66.34 -4.98 -6.75
CA CYS A 171 65.46 -5.00 -5.57
C CYS A 171 65.32 -6.37 -4.89
N ARG A 172 65.78 -7.44 -5.54
CA ARG A 172 65.79 -8.84 -5.12
C ARG A 172 64.42 -9.41 -4.74
N HIS A 173 63.35 -8.87 -5.32
CA HIS A 173 61.99 -9.38 -5.10
C HIS A 173 61.70 -10.57 -6.02
N LEU A 174 61.33 -11.70 -5.40
CA LEU A 174 60.80 -12.89 -6.06
C LEU A 174 59.28 -12.71 -6.16
N CYS A 175 58.76 -12.32 -7.34
CA CYS A 175 57.35 -11.93 -7.49
C CYS A 175 56.70 -12.30 -8.83
N LEU A 176 57.47 -12.77 -9.81
CA LEU A 176 56.97 -13.15 -11.13
C LEU A 176 57.21 -14.63 -11.43
N CYS A 177 56.35 -15.21 -12.27
CA CYS A 177 56.66 -16.44 -12.99
C CYS A 177 57.45 -16.13 -14.27
N SER A 178 58.08 -17.15 -14.85
CA SER A 178 58.84 -17.05 -16.10
C SER A 178 58.01 -16.47 -17.26
N GLY A 179 56.74 -16.90 -17.42
CA GLY A 179 55.85 -16.38 -18.47
C GLY A 179 55.56 -14.87 -18.35
N CYS A 180 55.12 -14.41 -17.18
CA CYS A 180 54.81 -13.00 -16.96
C CYS A 180 56.06 -12.10 -17.00
N PHE A 181 57.26 -12.64 -16.73
CA PHE A 181 58.50 -11.88 -16.84
C PHE A 181 58.84 -11.54 -18.30
N GLU A 182 58.72 -12.51 -19.22
CA GLU A 182 58.96 -12.25 -20.65
C GLU A 182 57.93 -11.26 -21.22
N GLU A 183 56.65 -11.41 -20.85
CA GLU A 183 55.61 -10.47 -21.27
C GLU A 183 55.90 -9.03 -20.80
N LEU A 184 56.34 -8.85 -19.56
CA LEU A 184 56.66 -7.54 -19.00
C LEU A 184 57.94 -6.92 -19.59
N LYS A 185 58.88 -7.75 -20.04
CA LYS A 185 60.10 -7.30 -20.70
C LYS A 185 59.82 -6.66 -22.07
N GLU A 186 58.82 -7.18 -22.78
CA GLU A 186 58.46 -6.74 -24.12
C GLU A 186 57.50 -5.53 -24.15
N HIS A 187 56.66 -5.35 -23.12
CA HIS A 187 55.54 -4.41 -23.18
C HIS A 187 55.90 -2.92 -22.97
N ASP A 188 56.92 -2.60 -22.17
CA ASP A 188 57.25 -1.23 -21.73
C ASP A 188 58.50 -0.63 -22.40
N GLY A 189 58.77 -1.00 -23.66
CA GLY A 189 59.90 -0.45 -24.43
C GLY A 189 61.25 -0.73 -23.78
N GLY A 190 61.39 -1.89 -23.12
CA GLY A 190 62.61 -2.34 -22.45
C GLY A 190 62.79 -1.87 -21.00
N ARG A 191 61.80 -1.20 -20.38
CA ARG A 191 61.84 -0.83 -18.96
C ARG A 191 61.02 -1.78 -18.10
N LEU A 192 61.68 -2.61 -17.32
CA LEU A 192 61.05 -3.48 -16.35
C LEU A 192 60.90 -2.77 -15.00
N LEU A 193 59.69 -2.76 -14.42
CA LEU A 193 59.43 -2.26 -13.07
C LEU A 193 59.03 -3.40 -12.14
N CYS A 194 59.53 -3.38 -10.90
CA CYS A 194 59.12 -4.34 -9.89
C CYS A 194 57.66 -4.10 -9.44
N PRO A 195 56.76 -5.10 -9.53
CA PRO A 195 55.38 -4.94 -9.05
C PRO A 195 55.25 -4.67 -7.55
N ILE A 196 56.26 -5.05 -6.76
CA ILE A 196 56.26 -4.89 -5.30
C ILE A 196 56.75 -3.49 -4.90
N CYS A 197 57.95 -3.10 -5.34
CA CYS A 197 58.59 -1.87 -4.89
C CYS A 197 58.62 -0.74 -5.93
N ARG A 198 58.12 -0.99 -7.15
CA ARG A 198 58.10 -0.04 -8.28
C ARG A 198 59.47 0.48 -8.72
N ASN A 199 60.57 -0.08 -8.21
CA ASN A 199 61.91 0.25 -8.68
C ASN A 199 62.12 -0.25 -10.11
N GLN A 200 62.94 0.48 -10.86
CA GLN A 200 63.42 0.03 -12.16
C GLN A 200 64.35 -1.17 -11.99
N CYS A 201 64.07 -2.21 -12.76
CA CYS A 201 64.78 -3.48 -12.76
C CYS A 201 65.61 -3.64 -14.02
N ASP A 202 66.76 -4.27 -13.86
CA ASP A 202 67.67 -4.59 -14.94
C ASP A 202 67.25 -5.92 -15.58
N THR A 203 66.93 -5.92 -16.87
CA THR A 203 66.47 -7.10 -17.61
C THR A 203 67.56 -8.13 -17.89
N GLU A 204 68.84 -7.75 -17.81
CA GLU A 204 69.98 -8.68 -18.00
C GLU A 204 70.35 -9.40 -16.70
N LEU A 205 70.16 -8.72 -15.56
CA LEU A 205 70.47 -9.26 -14.23
C LEU A 205 69.25 -9.89 -13.54
N SER A 206 68.04 -9.58 -13.99
CA SER A 206 66.80 -10.20 -13.51
C SER A 206 66.52 -11.47 -14.30
N GLY A 207 66.07 -12.53 -13.63
CA GLY A 207 65.80 -13.80 -14.30
C GLY A 207 65.36 -14.91 -13.36
N PRO A 208 65.10 -16.10 -13.92
CA PRO A 208 64.72 -17.27 -13.15
C PRO A 208 65.86 -17.73 -12.23
N VAL A 209 65.50 -18.14 -11.01
CA VAL A 209 66.43 -18.73 -10.05
C VAL A 209 66.32 -20.25 -10.18
N TYR A 210 67.34 -20.87 -10.79
CA TYR A 210 67.48 -22.33 -10.88
C TYR A 210 68.38 -22.86 -9.76
#